data_AF-A0A6B0V980-F1
#
_entry.id   AF-A0A6B0V980-F1
#
_cell.length_a   1.000
_cell.length_b   1.000
_cell.length_c   1.000
_cell.angle_alpha   90.00
_cell.angle_beta   90.00
_cell.angle_gamma   90.00
#
_symmetry.space_group_name_H-M   'P 1'
#
loop_
_entity.id
_entity.type
_entity.pdbx_description
1 polymer ?
#
loop_
_entity_poly.entity_id
_entity_poly.type
_entity_poly.pdbx_seq_one_letter_code
_entity_poly.pdbx_strand_id
1 'polypeptide(L)'
;MGPSYFAFVAIFSILLKISITGPTNSDTLGINCGRRQQQNVVSERIINGTTAHPDHWPWMVALYSADDTFYCGGVLISHQYVLTAAHCFKDQNTTGFLSVRLGSTNRTNCTVDCHQNAENIQNLERSDTADKHDELEDQVICMEVDDVCIPVQGNNCTDFMIDLALLKLKRPVNFTKHIQPICLPTNCEEPPSNFTIYGVGWGRDYGIFPDDYAYSDEDTDGTTDDTGEHVYYALSSTQEETNEISASKAEGAQFFDDPVTLMERNISIISTENCARRLARSVPNYTLCSTGGICYGDSGGPLMYQIEGQWFLAGINSARRDGCYNPVEPTIHVKVSHFVDSFILKFIKHHEGSQEGGTNGLCAKDEHRKKCVREFFSSYNRSIND
;
A
#
# COMPACT_ATOMS: atom_id res chain seq x y z
N MET A 1 -35.00 82.63 3.98
CA MET A 1 -33.87 82.20 3.11
C MET A 1 -33.16 81.07 3.83
N GLY A 2 -32.96 79.92 3.17
CA GLY A 2 -31.99 78.90 3.61
C GLY A 2 -32.52 77.80 4.55
N PRO A 3 -32.56 76.52 4.13
CA PRO A 3 -33.16 75.38 4.85
C PRO A 3 -32.13 74.40 5.48
N SER A 4 -32.66 73.41 6.22
CA SER A 4 -32.24 71.99 6.41
C SER A 4 -30.77 71.64 6.65
N TYR A 5 -30.38 70.73 7.54
CA TYR A 5 -30.62 69.27 7.56
C TYR A 5 -30.20 68.74 8.95
N PHE A 6 -31.06 68.07 9.73
CA PHE A 6 -31.35 66.61 9.73
C PHE A 6 -30.18 65.66 10.09
N ALA A 7 -30.30 65.11 11.31
CA ALA A 7 -30.06 63.73 11.76
C ALA A 7 -28.68 63.04 11.54
N PHE A 8 -28.13 62.46 12.62
CA PHE A 8 -28.20 61.03 12.92
C PHE A 8 -27.38 60.71 14.18
N VAL A 9 -28.06 60.43 15.29
CA VAL A 9 -27.47 59.71 16.43
C VAL A 9 -27.76 58.23 16.18
N ALA A 10 -26.78 57.49 15.66
CA ALA A 10 -26.84 56.03 15.58
C ALA A 10 -25.72 55.48 16.48
N ILE A 11 -26.11 55.12 17.70
CA ILE A 11 -25.30 54.35 18.63
C ILE A 11 -25.07 52.99 17.98
N PHE A 12 -23.82 52.71 17.61
CA PHE A 12 -23.38 51.42 17.10
C PHE A 12 -23.55 50.36 18.20
N SER A 13 -24.73 49.76 18.30
CA SER A 13 -24.88 48.42 18.87
C SER A 13 -24.18 47.45 17.93
N ILE A 14 -22.91 47.17 18.21
CA ILE A 14 -22.19 46.03 17.65
C ILE A 14 -22.87 44.79 18.22
N LEU A 15 -23.94 44.35 17.55
CA LEU A 15 -24.42 42.98 17.69
C LEU A 15 -23.33 42.11 17.11
N LEU A 16 -22.48 41.59 18.00
CA LEU A 16 -21.71 40.38 17.76
C LEU A 16 -22.73 39.32 17.35
N LYS A 17 -22.97 39.15 16.04
CA LYS A 17 -23.57 37.93 15.52
C LYS A 17 -22.55 36.84 15.79
N ILE A 18 -22.57 36.31 17.01
CA ILE A 18 -22.09 34.96 17.26
C ILE A 18 -22.98 34.10 16.38
N SER A 19 -22.49 33.78 15.19
CA SER A 19 -23.03 32.68 14.43
C SER A 19 -22.75 31.46 15.29
N ILE A 20 -23.71 31.10 16.14
CA ILE A 20 -23.74 29.77 16.75
C ILE A 20 -24.16 28.85 15.61
N THR A 21 -23.23 28.61 14.67
CA THR A 21 -23.20 27.33 14.00
C THR A 21 -22.79 26.36 15.11
N GLY A 22 -23.80 25.81 15.79
CA GLY A 22 -23.60 24.60 16.58
C GLY A 22 -22.89 23.58 15.70
N PRO A 23 -22.09 22.68 16.29
CA PRO A 23 -21.35 21.69 15.52
C PRO A 23 -22.35 20.96 14.63
N THR A 24 -22.24 21.18 13.31
CA THR A 24 -22.93 20.35 12.34
C THR A 24 -22.40 18.94 12.59
N ASN A 25 -23.27 18.02 12.96
CA ASN A 25 -22.98 16.59 13.13
C ASN A 25 -22.44 15.98 11.83
N SER A 26 -21.17 16.28 11.54
CA SER A 26 -20.31 15.69 10.51
C SER A 26 -18.98 15.23 11.13
N ASP A 27 -18.92 15.12 12.47
CA ASP A 27 -17.78 14.58 13.21
C ASP A 27 -17.95 13.08 13.48
N THR A 28 -18.14 12.30 12.42
CA THR A 28 -18.11 10.82 12.49
C THR A 28 -17.02 10.23 11.59
N LEU A 29 -15.83 10.85 11.61
CA LEU A 29 -14.55 10.16 11.40
C LEU A 29 -13.38 10.97 11.98
N GLY A 30 -13.49 11.38 13.26
CA GLY A 30 -12.38 11.99 14.01
C GLY A 30 -11.30 10.99 14.38
N ILE A 31 -10.75 10.27 13.40
CA ILE A 31 -9.63 9.35 13.57
C ILE A 31 -8.35 10.17 13.41
N ASN A 32 -7.48 10.16 14.42
CA ASN A 32 -6.11 10.66 14.29
C ASN A 32 -5.34 9.79 13.29
N CYS A 33 -5.43 10.14 12.01
CA CYS A 33 -4.81 9.43 10.90
C CYS A 33 -3.53 10.13 10.41
N GLY A 34 -2.69 9.40 9.67
CA GLY A 34 -1.56 9.96 8.94
C GLY A 34 -0.46 10.52 9.84
N ARG A 35 -0.39 10.10 11.10
CA ARG A 35 0.62 10.55 12.07
C ARG A 35 1.66 9.46 12.29
N ARG A 36 2.94 9.87 12.28
CA ARG A 36 4.08 9.05 12.72
C ARG A 36 4.54 9.54 14.08
N GLN A 37 5.07 8.64 14.89
CA GLN A 37 5.62 9.00 16.21
C GLN A 37 6.99 9.69 16.11
N GLN A 38 7.73 9.50 15.01
CA GLN A 38 9.04 10.13 14.79
C GLN A 38 9.07 10.96 13.49
N GLN A 39 9.48 12.23 13.62
CA GLN A 39 9.52 13.23 12.54
C GLN A 39 10.90 13.25 11.83
N ASN A 40 11.53 12.09 11.65
CA ASN A 40 12.81 12.04 10.96
C ASN A 40 12.60 12.15 9.45
N VAL A 41 13.44 12.97 8.81
CA VAL A 41 13.46 13.22 7.37
C VAL A 41 13.64 11.88 6.66
N VAL A 42 12.65 11.47 5.85
CA VAL A 42 12.80 10.32 4.95
C VAL A 42 13.98 10.63 4.02
N SER A 43 14.99 9.77 3.98
CA SER A 43 16.25 10.06 3.26
C SER A 43 15.97 10.32 1.78
N GLU A 44 16.30 11.52 1.30
CA GLU A 44 16.00 11.99 -0.07
C GLU A 44 16.92 11.42 -1.16
N ARG A 45 17.77 10.46 -0.84
CA ARG A 45 18.72 9.89 -1.80
C ARG A 45 18.55 8.38 -1.79
N ILE A 46 18.11 7.82 -2.92
CA ILE A 46 18.76 6.71 -3.65
C ILE A 46 17.80 6.14 -4.72
N ILE A 47 18.35 5.91 -5.92
CA ILE A 47 17.76 5.05 -6.95
C ILE A 47 17.96 3.62 -6.45
N ASN A 48 16.89 2.83 -6.29
CA ASN A 48 16.80 1.52 -5.61
C ASN A 48 16.13 1.51 -4.22
N GLY A 49 15.67 2.67 -3.73
CA GLY A 49 14.99 2.76 -2.44
C GLY A 49 15.94 2.54 -1.25
N THR A 50 15.38 2.65 -0.05
CA THR A 50 16.11 2.43 1.21
C THR A 50 15.27 1.59 2.16
N THR A 51 15.91 0.87 3.08
CA THR A 51 15.20 0.20 4.16
C THR A 51 14.42 1.22 4.97
N ALA A 52 13.13 0.97 5.14
CA ALA A 52 12.26 1.81 5.94
C ALA A 52 12.51 1.58 7.41
N HIS A 53 12.55 2.66 8.19
CA HIS A 53 12.63 2.55 9.64
C HIS A 53 11.34 1.93 10.21
N PRO A 54 11.41 1.07 11.25
CA PRO A 54 10.25 0.43 11.87
C PRO A 54 9.07 1.36 12.17
N ASP A 55 9.35 2.57 12.68
CA ASP A 55 8.32 3.55 13.06
C ASP A 55 7.85 4.48 11.92
N HIS A 56 8.35 4.34 10.69
CA HIS A 56 8.02 5.28 9.61
C HIS A 56 6.64 5.05 9.00
N TRP A 57 6.18 3.80 8.89
CA TRP A 57 4.98 3.49 8.10
C TRP A 57 3.99 2.60 8.87
N PRO A 58 3.39 3.11 9.96
CA PRO A 58 2.54 2.32 10.86
C PRO A 58 1.19 1.88 10.25
N TRP A 59 0.89 2.30 9.02
CA TRP A 59 -0.29 1.89 8.27
C TRP A 59 -0.01 0.75 7.27
N MET A 60 1.23 0.27 7.17
CA MET A 60 1.54 -0.83 6.25
C MET A 60 0.88 -2.13 6.69
N VAL A 61 0.35 -2.83 5.70
CA VAL A 61 -0.28 -4.13 5.88
C VAL A 61 0.35 -5.11 4.91
N ALA A 62 0.64 -6.31 5.38
CA ALA A 62 1.09 -7.42 4.55
C ALA A 62 -0.04 -8.46 4.39
N LEU A 63 -0.25 -8.91 3.16
CA LEU A 63 -1.24 -9.91 2.79
C LEU A 63 -0.57 -11.24 2.50
N TYR A 64 -1.07 -12.27 3.19
CA TYR A 64 -0.58 -13.65 3.11
C TYR A 64 -1.67 -14.60 2.66
N SER A 65 -1.29 -15.57 1.85
CA SER A 65 -2.16 -16.66 1.41
C SER A 65 -2.36 -17.72 2.51
N ALA A 66 -3.22 -18.71 2.25
CA ALA A 66 -3.55 -19.76 3.20
C ALA A 66 -2.37 -20.69 3.55
N ASP A 67 -1.42 -20.83 2.63
CA ASP A 67 -0.14 -21.51 2.79
C ASP A 67 0.94 -20.60 3.41
N ASP A 68 0.54 -19.42 3.87
CA ASP A 68 1.39 -18.47 4.58
C ASP A 68 2.48 -17.81 3.72
N THR A 69 2.22 -17.68 2.42
CA THR A 69 3.13 -17.02 1.49
C THR A 69 2.75 -15.54 1.35
N PHE A 70 3.72 -14.64 1.59
CA PHE A 70 3.54 -13.21 1.29
C PHE A 70 3.35 -13.00 -0.20
N TYR A 71 2.38 -12.18 -0.59
CA TYR A 71 2.18 -11.90 -2.02
C TYR A 71 1.71 -10.48 -2.36
N CYS A 72 1.12 -9.73 -1.43
CA CYS A 72 0.70 -8.35 -1.65
C CYS A 72 0.86 -7.47 -0.40
N GLY A 73 0.98 -6.16 -0.63
CA GLY A 73 0.81 -5.15 0.38
C GLY A 73 -0.65 -4.69 0.53
N GLY A 74 -0.87 -3.86 1.53
CA GLY A 74 -2.11 -3.15 1.79
C GLY A 74 -1.85 -1.94 2.68
N VAL A 75 -2.90 -1.18 2.96
CA VAL A 75 -2.82 0.01 3.80
C VAL A 75 -4.01 0.13 4.73
N LEU A 76 -3.74 0.29 6.02
CA LEU A 76 -4.73 0.50 7.06
C LEU A 76 -5.30 1.91 6.97
N ILE A 77 -6.62 2.05 6.80
CA ILE A 77 -7.31 3.36 6.67
C ILE A 77 -8.21 3.68 7.88
N SER A 78 -8.43 2.70 8.75
CA SER A 78 -9.16 2.86 10.02
C SER A 78 -8.81 1.70 10.97
N HIS A 79 -9.46 1.59 12.12
CA HIS A 79 -9.25 0.46 13.01
C HIS A 79 -9.78 -0.89 12.47
N GLN A 80 -10.58 -0.94 11.39
CA GLN A 80 -11.13 -2.22 10.88
C GLN A 80 -11.07 -2.36 9.36
N TYR A 81 -10.58 -1.35 8.63
CA TYR A 81 -10.62 -1.34 7.17
C TYR A 81 -9.23 -1.15 6.56
N VAL A 82 -8.94 -1.97 5.55
CA VAL A 82 -7.68 -1.97 4.80
C VAL A 82 -7.98 -1.82 3.31
N LEU A 83 -7.21 -1.01 2.59
CA LEU A 83 -7.21 -0.96 1.14
C LEU A 83 -6.06 -1.79 0.57
N THR A 84 -6.31 -2.41 -0.59
CA THR A 84 -5.30 -3.13 -1.39
C THR A 84 -5.73 -3.14 -2.86
N ALA A 85 -5.02 -3.89 -3.71
CA ALA A 85 -5.36 -4.08 -5.12
C ALA A 85 -6.34 -5.26 -5.32
N ALA A 86 -7.18 -5.18 -6.34
CA ALA A 86 -8.14 -6.24 -6.65
C ALA A 86 -7.45 -7.51 -7.17
N HIS A 87 -6.36 -7.35 -7.94
CA HIS A 87 -5.60 -8.48 -8.48
C HIS A 87 -4.92 -9.32 -7.39
N CYS A 88 -4.74 -8.80 -6.17
CA CYS A 88 -4.27 -9.55 -5.02
C CYS A 88 -5.19 -10.74 -4.65
N PHE A 89 -6.43 -10.76 -5.15
CA PHE A 89 -7.35 -11.90 -4.96
C PHE A 89 -7.29 -12.91 -6.11
N LYS A 90 -6.44 -12.68 -7.12
CA LYS A 90 -6.25 -13.54 -8.31
C LYS A 90 -7.60 -14.04 -8.84
N ASP A 91 -7.72 -15.31 -9.20
CA ASP A 91 -9.00 -15.96 -9.49
C ASP A 91 -9.53 -16.84 -8.35
N GLN A 92 -8.97 -16.67 -7.15
CA GLN A 92 -9.40 -17.34 -5.93
C GLN A 92 -10.72 -16.75 -5.42
N ASN A 93 -11.48 -17.50 -4.63
CA ASN A 93 -12.67 -16.96 -3.97
C ASN A 93 -12.25 -15.93 -2.92
N THR A 94 -13.03 -14.87 -2.64
CA THR A 94 -12.64 -13.85 -1.64
C THR A 94 -12.69 -14.34 -0.19
N THR A 95 -13.20 -15.55 0.05
CA THR A 95 -13.38 -16.13 1.39
C THR A 95 -12.32 -17.18 1.72
N GLY A 96 -11.84 -17.15 2.97
CA GLY A 96 -11.17 -18.29 3.61
C GLY A 96 -9.69 -18.52 3.30
N PHE A 97 -8.97 -17.56 2.69
CA PHE A 97 -7.56 -17.77 2.31
C PHE A 97 -6.60 -16.63 2.68
N LEU A 98 -7.08 -15.56 3.32
CA LEU A 98 -6.31 -14.32 3.49
C LEU A 98 -6.06 -13.98 4.96
N SER A 99 -4.78 -13.90 5.32
CA SER A 99 -4.31 -13.36 6.60
C SER A 99 -3.71 -11.97 6.38
N VAL A 100 -4.13 -11.02 7.21
CA VAL A 100 -3.65 -9.62 7.24
C VAL A 100 -2.69 -9.48 8.41
N ARG A 101 -1.46 -9.02 8.17
CA ARG A 101 -0.47 -8.76 9.22
C ARG A 101 -0.13 -7.28 9.33
N LEU A 102 -0.06 -6.77 10.56
CA LEU A 102 0.20 -5.37 10.88
C LEU A 102 1.25 -5.25 11.99
N GLY A 103 1.89 -4.08 12.07
CA GLY A 103 2.73 -3.71 13.21
C GLY A 103 4.20 -4.13 13.13
N SER A 104 4.66 -4.58 11.97
CA SER A 104 6.08 -4.90 11.74
C SER A 104 6.54 -4.44 10.36
N THR A 105 7.83 -4.12 10.28
CA THR A 105 8.51 -3.86 9.01
C THR A 105 9.18 -5.09 8.43
N ASN A 106 9.31 -6.19 9.18
CA ASN A 106 9.80 -7.45 8.64
C ASN A 106 8.63 -8.31 8.15
N ARG A 107 8.79 -8.94 6.98
CA ARG A 107 7.96 -10.09 6.60
C ARG A 107 8.24 -11.20 7.59
N THR A 108 7.19 -11.79 8.13
CA THR A 108 7.28 -12.89 9.09
C THR A 108 6.86 -14.20 8.42
N ASN A 109 7.25 -15.35 8.97
CA ASN A 109 6.63 -16.65 8.66
C ASN A 109 5.79 -17.06 9.89
N CYS A 110 4.47 -17.27 9.72
CA CYS A 110 3.43 -17.21 10.77
C CYS A 110 3.57 -18.18 11.94
N THR A 111 4.27 -19.30 11.82
CA THR A 111 3.97 -20.43 12.71
C THR A 111 4.35 -20.20 14.17
N VAL A 112 5.15 -19.18 14.49
CA VAL A 112 5.54 -18.86 15.87
C VAL A 112 4.84 -17.59 16.41
N ASP A 113 4.79 -16.51 15.63
CA ASP A 113 4.35 -15.20 16.15
C ASP A 113 2.83 -15.04 16.28
N CYS A 114 2.04 -15.63 15.37
CA CYS A 114 0.58 -15.50 15.40
C CYS A 114 -0.10 -16.44 16.41
N HIS A 115 0.51 -17.60 16.70
CA HIS A 115 -0.03 -18.57 17.68
C HIS A 115 0.19 -18.11 19.14
N GLN A 116 1.31 -17.42 19.43
CA GLN A 116 1.56 -16.87 20.77
C GLN A 116 0.53 -15.80 21.18
N ASN A 117 0.03 -15.00 20.23
CA ASN A 117 -1.00 -14.00 20.48
C ASN A 117 -2.41 -14.58 20.72
N ALA A 118 -2.66 -15.86 20.39
CA ALA A 118 -3.91 -16.53 20.69
C ALA A 118 -3.93 -17.13 22.11
N GLU A 119 -2.80 -17.63 22.59
CA GLU A 119 -2.69 -18.23 23.93
C GLU A 119 -2.38 -17.21 25.04
N ASN A 120 -1.63 -16.14 24.74
CA ASN A 120 -1.29 -15.11 25.74
C ASN A 120 -2.44 -14.17 26.13
N ILE A 121 -3.60 -14.24 25.46
CA ILE A 121 -4.79 -13.50 25.91
C ILE A 121 -5.46 -14.18 27.12
N GLN A 122 -5.16 -15.46 27.41
CA GLN A 122 -5.79 -16.17 28.53
C GLN A 122 -4.96 -16.20 29.83
N ASN A 123 -3.65 -15.95 29.79
CA ASN A 123 -2.79 -16.10 30.98
C ASN A 123 -2.01 -14.83 31.33
N LEU A 124 -2.70 -13.70 31.53
CA LEU A 124 -2.13 -12.57 32.27
C LEU A 124 -2.26 -12.80 33.79
N GLU A 125 -1.79 -13.94 34.29
CA GLU A 125 -1.48 -14.08 35.71
C GLU A 125 -0.08 -13.52 35.96
N ARG A 126 -0.10 -12.29 36.46
CA ARG A 126 0.95 -11.57 37.17
C ARG A 126 2.01 -12.51 37.80
N SER A 127 3.15 -12.65 37.13
CA SER A 127 4.37 -13.15 37.75
C SER A 127 5.22 -11.95 38.17
N ASP A 128 5.23 -11.68 39.48
CA ASP A 128 6.10 -10.69 40.11
C ASP A 128 7.55 -11.20 40.11
N THR A 129 8.29 -10.98 39.01
CA THR A 129 9.76 -10.99 39.04
C THR A 129 10.30 -9.80 38.29
N ALA A 130 10.95 -8.92 39.05
CA ALA A 130 11.59 -7.72 38.57
C ALA A 130 12.84 -8.07 37.73
N ASP A 131 12.67 -8.05 36.41
CA ASP A 131 13.69 -7.62 35.46
C ASP A 131 12.96 -7.01 34.27
N LYS A 132 13.07 -5.69 34.12
CA LYS A 132 12.53 -4.95 32.98
C LYS A 132 13.45 -5.18 31.77
N HIS A 133 13.13 -6.17 30.95
CA HIS A 133 13.50 -6.13 29.54
C HIS A 133 12.61 -5.10 28.85
N ASP A 134 13.18 -3.93 28.55
CA ASP A 134 12.52 -2.78 27.92
C ASP A 134 12.49 -2.92 26.38
N GLU A 135 12.22 -4.13 25.89
CA GLU A 135 12.03 -4.46 24.48
C GLU A 135 10.80 -5.37 24.39
N LEU A 136 9.62 -4.76 24.39
CA LEU A 136 8.45 -5.45 23.84
C LEU A 136 8.72 -5.59 22.34
N GLU A 137 9.18 -6.78 21.94
CA GLU A 137 9.29 -7.26 20.56
C GLU A 137 8.12 -6.73 19.72
N ASP A 138 8.39 -6.36 18.47
CA ASP A 138 7.40 -5.87 17.51
C ASP A 138 6.21 -6.83 17.44
N GLN A 139 5.14 -6.52 18.19
CA GLN A 139 4.01 -7.43 18.31
C GLN A 139 3.21 -7.40 17.01
N VAL A 140 3.55 -8.33 16.10
CA VAL A 140 2.82 -8.55 14.86
C VAL A 140 1.38 -8.96 15.19
N ILE A 141 0.42 -8.21 14.69
CA ILE A 141 -1.00 -8.56 14.82
C ILE A 141 -1.44 -9.27 13.54
N CYS A 142 -1.95 -10.48 13.70
CA CYS A 142 -2.50 -11.29 12.62
C CYS A 142 -4.03 -11.24 12.70
N MET A 143 -4.66 -10.82 11.60
CA MET A 143 -6.10 -10.60 11.51
C MET A 143 -6.68 -11.36 10.32
N GLU A 144 -7.77 -12.08 10.58
CA GLU A 144 -8.60 -12.62 9.52
C GLU A 144 -9.42 -11.51 8.85
N VAL A 145 -9.82 -11.76 7.61
CA VAL A 145 -10.70 -10.90 6.83
C VAL A 145 -12.14 -11.41 6.93
N ASP A 146 -13.07 -10.52 7.28
CA ASP A 146 -14.50 -10.80 7.38
C ASP A 146 -15.21 -10.65 6.04
N ASP A 147 -14.87 -9.59 5.30
CA ASP A 147 -15.51 -9.27 4.02
C ASP A 147 -14.52 -8.54 3.09
N VAL A 148 -14.71 -8.72 1.79
CA VAL A 148 -13.91 -8.13 0.72
C VAL A 148 -14.85 -7.53 -0.32
N CYS A 149 -14.71 -6.24 -0.55
CA CYS A 149 -15.45 -5.53 -1.57
C CYS A 149 -14.49 -5.03 -2.64
N ILE A 150 -14.72 -5.43 -3.89
CA ILE A 150 -14.07 -4.89 -5.08
C ILE A 150 -15.12 -4.08 -5.84
N PRO A 151 -14.85 -2.83 -6.26
CA PRO A 151 -15.84 -2.01 -6.92
C PRO A 151 -16.30 -2.66 -8.22
N VAL A 152 -17.55 -2.42 -8.58
CA VAL A 152 -18.10 -2.87 -9.86
C VAL A 152 -17.26 -2.31 -11.00
N GLN A 153 -16.76 -3.24 -11.83
CA GLN A 153 -15.91 -2.92 -12.97
C GLN A 153 -16.74 -2.43 -14.16
N GLY A 154 -16.10 -1.65 -15.04
CA GLY A 154 -16.65 -1.35 -16.36
C GLY A 154 -16.53 -2.55 -17.31
N ASN A 155 -16.87 -2.33 -18.59
CA ASN A 155 -16.76 -3.36 -19.61
C ASN A 155 -15.31 -3.65 -20.06
N ASN A 156 -14.37 -2.74 -19.75
CA ASN A 156 -12.97 -2.88 -20.13
C ASN A 156 -12.13 -3.15 -18.88
N CYS A 157 -11.72 -4.39 -18.72
CA CYS A 157 -10.86 -4.84 -17.62
C CYS A 157 -9.44 -5.16 -18.06
N THR A 158 -9.00 -4.61 -19.19
CA THR A 158 -7.60 -4.67 -19.64
C THR A 158 -6.77 -3.65 -18.84
N ASP A 159 -6.09 -2.70 -19.49
CA ASP A 159 -5.06 -1.86 -18.86
C ASP A 159 -5.57 -0.88 -17.79
N PHE A 160 -6.89 -0.71 -17.69
CA PHE A 160 -7.55 0.18 -16.74
C PHE A 160 -8.63 -0.52 -15.90
N MET A 161 -8.43 -1.79 -15.56
CA MET A 161 -9.22 -2.41 -14.49
C MET A 161 -9.17 -1.51 -13.24
N ILE A 162 -10.31 -1.33 -12.56
CA ILE A 162 -10.36 -0.63 -11.27
C ILE A 162 -9.74 -1.57 -10.23
N ASP A 163 -8.42 -1.53 -10.15
CA ASP A 163 -7.62 -2.46 -9.37
C ASP A 163 -7.55 -2.08 -7.88
N LEU A 164 -8.73 -2.05 -7.26
CA LEU A 164 -8.95 -1.63 -5.88
C LEU A 164 -9.77 -2.67 -5.14
N ALA A 165 -9.39 -2.96 -3.90
CA ALA A 165 -10.17 -3.77 -2.98
C ALA A 165 -10.19 -3.13 -1.60
N LEU A 166 -11.32 -3.28 -0.91
CA LEU A 166 -11.52 -2.82 0.46
C LEU A 166 -11.86 -4.04 1.32
N LEU A 167 -11.02 -4.28 2.33
CA LEU A 167 -11.15 -5.38 3.27
C LEU A 167 -11.76 -4.87 4.57
N LYS A 168 -12.72 -5.62 5.12
CA LYS A 168 -13.17 -5.49 6.51
C LYS A 168 -12.51 -6.57 7.35
N LEU A 169 -11.73 -6.17 8.35
CA LEU A 169 -11.09 -7.10 9.29
C LEU A 169 -12.14 -7.75 10.19
N LYS A 170 -11.89 -8.99 10.62
CA LYS A 170 -12.78 -9.75 11.51
C LYS A 170 -13.07 -9.03 12.82
N ARG A 171 -12.08 -8.32 13.34
CA ARG A 171 -12.15 -7.51 14.56
C ARG A 171 -11.43 -6.18 14.35
N PRO A 172 -11.79 -5.14 15.12
CA PRO A 172 -11.03 -3.90 15.13
C PRO A 172 -9.62 -4.12 15.71
N VAL A 173 -8.59 -3.48 15.13
CA VAL A 173 -7.23 -3.40 15.68
C VAL A 173 -7.12 -2.24 16.67
N ASN A 174 -6.31 -2.41 17.71
CA ASN A 174 -5.92 -1.31 18.59
C ASN A 174 -4.78 -0.54 17.94
N PHE A 175 -4.84 0.79 17.99
CA PHE A 175 -3.75 1.62 17.51
C PHE A 175 -2.57 1.62 18.50
N THR A 176 -1.37 1.47 17.97
CA THR A 176 -0.11 1.45 18.70
C THR A 176 0.90 2.37 18.00
N LYS A 177 2.14 2.48 18.50
CA LYS A 177 3.19 3.20 17.75
C LYS A 177 3.41 2.66 16.33
N HIS A 178 3.18 1.36 16.13
CA HIS A 178 3.43 0.62 14.90
C HIS A 178 2.18 0.33 14.08
N ILE A 179 1.01 0.65 14.62
CA ILE A 179 -0.29 0.41 14.00
C ILE A 179 -1.10 1.71 14.09
N GLN A 180 -1.16 2.44 12.98
CA GLN A 180 -1.93 3.67 12.84
C GLN A 180 -2.55 3.72 11.45
N PRO A 181 -3.71 4.36 11.27
CA PRO A 181 -4.31 4.48 9.95
C PRO A 181 -3.67 5.65 9.17
N ILE A 182 -3.59 5.54 7.86
CA ILE A 182 -3.29 6.68 6.98
C ILE A 182 -4.56 7.53 6.76
N CYS A 183 -4.40 8.81 6.44
CA CYS A 183 -5.54 9.64 6.04
C CYS A 183 -5.96 9.37 4.60
N LEU A 184 -7.26 9.38 4.36
CA LEU A 184 -7.81 9.49 3.02
C LEU A 184 -7.75 10.96 2.55
N PRO A 185 -7.46 11.22 1.28
CA PRO A 185 -7.52 12.56 0.70
C PRO A 185 -8.96 13.04 0.56
N THR A 186 -9.16 14.33 0.27
CA THR A 186 -10.49 14.83 -0.08
C THR A 186 -10.95 14.16 -1.39
N ASN A 187 -12.25 13.88 -1.50
CA ASN A 187 -12.80 13.25 -2.70
C ASN A 187 -12.51 14.08 -3.97
N CYS A 188 -12.00 13.42 -5.00
CA CYS A 188 -11.54 14.00 -6.27
C CYS A 188 -10.42 15.05 -6.16
N GLU A 189 -9.72 15.15 -5.04
CA GLU A 189 -8.52 15.99 -4.91
C GLU A 189 -7.34 15.35 -5.63
N GLU A 190 -6.59 16.15 -6.40
CA GLU A 190 -5.36 15.69 -7.03
C GLU A 190 -4.19 15.82 -6.05
N PRO A 191 -3.30 14.82 -5.96
CA PRO A 191 -2.06 14.97 -5.21
C PRO A 191 -1.30 16.20 -5.71
N PRO A 192 -0.87 17.11 -4.82
CA PRO A 192 -0.27 18.35 -5.27
C PRO A 192 1.07 18.09 -5.97
N SER A 193 1.25 18.71 -7.14
CA SER A 193 2.33 18.38 -8.10
C SER A 193 3.74 18.72 -7.61
N ASN A 194 3.85 19.54 -6.57
CA ASN A 194 5.11 19.94 -5.93
C ASN A 194 5.51 19.05 -4.73
N PHE A 195 4.70 18.05 -4.38
CA PHE A 195 4.98 17.18 -3.24
C PHE A 195 5.69 15.90 -3.67
N THR A 196 6.62 15.45 -2.85
CA THR A 196 7.25 14.13 -3.00
C THR A 196 6.23 13.05 -2.68
N ILE A 197 6.06 12.12 -3.61
CA ILE A 197 5.23 10.93 -3.42
C ILE A 197 6.16 9.78 -3.03
N TYR A 198 5.79 9.07 -1.97
CA TYR A 198 6.51 7.91 -1.46
C TYR A 198 5.72 6.64 -1.76
N GLY A 199 6.42 5.64 -2.31
CA GLY A 199 5.94 4.27 -2.41
C GLY A 199 6.69 3.39 -1.42
N VAL A 200 5.98 2.48 -0.77
CA VAL A 200 6.51 1.67 0.34
C VAL A 200 5.96 0.25 0.24
N GLY A 201 6.81 -0.74 0.48
CA GLY A 201 6.42 -2.15 0.46
C GLY A 201 7.60 -3.12 0.56
N TRP A 202 7.34 -4.41 0.33
CA TRP A 202 8.31 -5.51 0.43
C TRP A 202 8.63 -6.14 -0.93
N GLY A 203 8.56 -5.34 -2.00
CA GLY A 203 8.69 -5.85 -3.34
C GLY A 203 10.10 -6.35 -3.67
N ARG A 204 10.16 -7.52 -4.32
CA ARG A 204 11.34 -8.18 -4.88
C ARG A 204 11.79 -7.51 -6.17
N ASP A 205 13.11 -7.47 -6.36
CA ASP A 205 13.72 -7.17 -7.65
C ASP A 205 14.17 -8.45 -8.37
N TYR A 206 14.08 -8.43 -9.71
CA TYR A 206 14.69 -9.43 -10.59
C TYR A 206 15.77 -8.71 -11.40
N GLY A 207 16.98 -8.65 -10.86
CA GLY A 207 18.14 -8.06 -11.53
C GLY A 207 18.93 -9.12 -12.31
N ILE A 208 19.17 -8.87 -13.60
CA ILE A 208 20.28 -9.53 -14.34
C ILE A 208 21.42 -8.51 -14.35
N PHE A 209 22.46 -8.74 -13.54
CA PHE A 209 23.69 -7.97 -13.66
C PHE A 209 24.60 -8.67 -14.68
N PRO A 210 25.25 -7.94 -15.62
CA PRO A 210 26.38 -8.48 -16.35
C PRO A 210 27.53 -8.74 -15.36
N ASP A 211 28.19 -9.90 -15.45
CA ASP A 211 29.21 -10.44 -14.54
C ASP A 211 30.49 -9.58 -14.31
N ASP A 212 30.47 -8.29 -14.65
CA ASP A 212 31.65 -7.42 -14.58
C ASP A 212 31.94 -6.84 -13.18
N TYR A 213 31.17 -7.23 -12.15
CA TYR A 213 31.35 -6.78 -10.75
C TYR A 213 31.59 -7.92 -9.76
N ALA A 214 32.25 -9.01 -10.19
CA ALA A 214 32.84 -9.96 -9.24
C ALA A 214 34.07 -9.32 -8.59
N TYR A 215 33.90 -8.73 -7.39
CA TYR A 215 35.02 -8.47 -6.48
C TYR A 215 35.66 -9.82 -6.13
N SER A 216 36.90 -10.03 -6.56
CA SER A 216 37.73 -11.13 -6.09
C SER A 216 38.27 -10.76 -4.70
N ASP A 217 37.67 -11.30 -3.64
CA ASP A 217 38.34 -11.32 -2.35
C ASP A 217 39.35 -12.47 -2.35
N GLU A 218 40.63 -12.11 -2.52
CA GLU A 218 41.75 -12.95 -2.14
C GLU A 218 41.83 -13.01 -0.61
N ASP A 219 41.71 -14.23 -0.08
CA ASP A 219 42.29 -14.76 1.16
C ASP A 219 42.63 -13.76 2.29
N THR A 220 41.76 -13.66 3.30
CA THR A 220 42.23 -13.48 4.69
C THR A 220 41.40 -14.31 5.68
N ASP A 221 42.14 -15.14 6.42
CA ASP A 221 41.74 -16.00 7.54
C ASP A 221 41.28 -15.19 8.77
N GLY A 222 40.30 -15.73 9.52
CA GLY A 222 40.05 -15.36 10.91
C GLY A 222 38.63 -14.89 11.27
N THR A 223 37.78 -15.87 11.65
CA THR A 223 36.77 -15.81 12.74
C THR A 223 36.06 -14.47 13.05
N THR A 224 34.73 -14.41 12.85
CA THR A 224 33.69 -14.22 13.89
C THR A 224 32.28 -14.09 13.28
N ASP A 225 31.37 -14.94 13.74
CA ASP A 225 29.93 -14.77 14.03
C ASP A 225 29.17 -13.59 13.39
N ASP A 226 28.34 -13.87 12.38
CA ASP A 226 27.07 -13.15 12.11
C ASP A 226 26.15 -14.03 11.24
N THR A 227 24.96 -14.35 11.75
CA THR A 227 23.96 -15.19 11.06
C THR A 227 23.10 -14.34 10.12
N GLY A 228 23.64 -14.03 8.94
CA GLY A 228 22.87 -13.62 7.76
C GLY A 228 22.74 -14.80 6.80
N GLU A 229 21.70 -15.62 6.93
CA GLU A 229 21.49 -16.78 6.06
C GLU A 229 20.97 -16.35 4.68
N HIS A 230 21.89 -15.96 3.79
CA HIS A 230 21.64 -15.81 2.36
C HIS A 230 21.44 -17.21 1.75
N VAL A 231 20.19 -17.57 1.43
CA VAL A 231 19.89 -18.86 0.79
C VAL A 231 20.10 -18.74 -0.72
N TYR A 232 21.21 -19.27 -1.22
CA TYR A 232 21.53 -19.33 -2.65
C TYR A 232 20.92 -20.58 -3.30
N TYR A 233 20.01 -20.41 -4.26
CA TYR A 233 19.63 -21.48 -5.18
C TYR A 233 20.24 -21.21 -6.57
N ALA A 234 21.34 -21.89 -6.89
CA ALA A 234 21.84 -21.99 -8.26
C ALA A 234 21.08 -23.12 -8.98
N LEU A 235 20.16 -22.79 -9.88
CA LEU A 235 19.56 -23.77 -10.78
C LEU A 235 20.49 -23.96 -11.98
N SER A 236 21.30 -25.01 -11.94
CA SER A 236 22.01 -25.53 -13.11
C SER A 236 21.03 -26.32 -13.98
N SER A 237 20.79 -25.86 -15.20
CA SER A 237 20.11 -26.65 -16.23
C SER A 237 21.06 -27.74 -16.75
N THR A 238 20.66 -29.00 -16.62
CA THR A 238 21.40 -30.14 -17.18
C THR A 238 21.18 -30.27 -18.68
N GLN A 239 22.27 -30.58 -19.38
CA GLN A 239 22.49 -30.63 -20.83
C GLN A 239 21.61 -31.62 -21.62
N GLU A 240 21.33 -31.26 -22.88
CA GLU A 240 21.40 -32.20 -24.01
C GLU A 240 22.34 -31.60 -25.08
N GLU A 241 23.35 -32.37 -25.46
CA GLU A 241 24.38 -32.03 -26.45
C GLU A 241 23.81 -31.94 -27.88
N THR A 242 24.10 -30.85 -28.59
CA THR A 242 24.51 -30.92 -30.00
C THR A 242 25.53 -29.83 -30.32
N ASN A 243 26.63 -30.22 -30.95
CA ASN A 243 27.74 -29.37 -31.38
C ASN A 243 27.32 -28.36 -32.45
N GLU A 244 27.50 -27.06 -32.20
CA GLU A 244 27.97 -26.10 -33.22
C GLU A 244 28.52 -24.82 -32.56
N ILE A 245 29.72 -24.41 -32.99
CA ILE A 245 30.48 -23.29 -32.44
C ILE A 245 29.87 -21.97 -32.94
N SER A 246 29.21 -21.21 -32.07
CA SER A 246 28.98 -19.77 -32.28
C SER A 246 28.91 -19.00 -30.96
N ALA A 247 29.87 -18.10 -30.76
CA ALA A 247 29.97 -17.01 -29.79
C ALA A 247 29.12 -17.11 -28.51
N SER A 248 29.73 -17.53 -27.40
CA SER A 248 29.17 -17.43 -26.06
C SER A 248 28.89 -15.97 -25.70
N LYS A 249 27.61 -15.60 -25.71
CA LYS A 249 27.09 -14.43 -25.00
C LYS A 249 27.11 -14.81 -23.52
N ALA A 250 27.87 -14.09 -22.69
CA ALA A 250 27.91 -14.34 -21.24
C ALA A 250 26.48 -14.26 -20.68
N GLU A 251 25.98 -15.39 -20.17
CA GLU A 251 24.73 -15.47 -19.43
C GLU A 251 25.01 -14.97 -18.01
N GLY A 252 24.70 -13.70 -17.74
CA GLY A 252 24.86 -13.13 -16.40
C GLY A 252 23.99 -13.85 -15.37
N ALA A 253 24.51 -14.00 -14.16
CA ALA A 253 23.78 -14.63 -13.07
C ALA A 253 22.50 -13.84 -12.71
N GLN A 254 21.36 -14.52 -12.67
CA GLN A 254 20.11 -13.96 -12.12
C GLN A 254 20.24 -13.87 -10.61
N PHE A 255 20.18 -12.66 -10.06
CA PHE A 255 20.18 -12.44 -8.61
C PHE A 255 18.76 -12.09 -8.14
N PHE A 256 18.33 -12.73 -7.04
CA PHE A 256 17.05 -12.46 -6.39
C PHE A 256 17.30 -11.62 -5.15
N ASP A 257 16.89 -10.35 -5.15
CA ASP A 257 16.82 -9.57 -3.92
C ASP A 257 15.40 -9.69 -3.36
N ASP A 258 15.26 -10.40 -2.25
CA ASP A 258 14.00 -10.67 -1.57
C ASP A 258 13.96 -9.94 -0.24
N PRO A 259 13.67 -8.62 -0.21
CA PRO A 259 13.81 -7.82 0.99
C PRO A 259 12.87 -8.35 2.08
N VAL A 260 13.44 -8.88 3.15
CA VAL A 260 12.68 -9.30 4.34
C VAL A 260 12.12 -8.07 5.03
N THR A 261 12.83 -6.95 4.99
CA THR A 261 12.44 -5.68 5.62
C THR A 261 11.76 -4.74 4.62
N LEU A 262 10.84 -3.93 5.12
CA LEU A 262 10.09 -2.94 4.37
C LEU A 262 11.03 -1.93 3.72
N MET A 263 10.76 -1.59 2.47
CA MET A 263 11.54 -0.63 1.68
C MET A 263 10.69 0.59 1.33
N GLU A 264 11.33 1.75 1.21
CA GLU A 264 10.71 3.02 0.84
C GLU A 264 11.45 3.67 -0.35
N ARG A 265 10.72 4.37 -1.22
CA ARG A 265 11.31 5.17 -2.31
C ARG A 265 10.43 6.34 -2.75
N ASN A 266 11.07 7.33 -3.35
CA ASN A 266 10.39 8.41 -4.03
C ASN A 266 9.87 7.96 -5.41
N ILE A 267 8.68 8.43 -5.77
CA ILE A 267 8.03 8.16 -7.05
C ILE A 267 7.60 9.48 -7.68
N SER A 268 8.01 9.68 -8.93
CA SER A 268 7.64 10.87 -9.69
C SER A 268 6.32 10.64 -10.41
N ILE A 269 5.26 11.28 -9.92
CA ILE A 269 3.95 11.29 -10.58
C ILE A 269 3.99 12.18 -11.83
N ILE A 270 3.25 11.80 -12.87
CA ILE A 270 3.04 12.60 -14.08
C ILE A 270 1.58 12.96 -14.26
N SER A 271 1.33 14.07 -14.95
CA SER A 271 -0.04 14.49 -15.27
C SER A 271 -0.76 13.47 -16.16
N THR A 272 -2.09 13.42 -16.05
CA THR A 272 -2.95 12.57 -16.88
C THR A 272 -2.71 12.79 -18.38
N GLU A 273 -2.49 14.05 -18.80
CA GLU A 273 -2.18 14.40 -20.19
C GLU A 273 -0.86 13.78 -20.66
N ASN A 274 0.21 13.91 -19.85
CA ASN A 274 1.50 13.33 -20.17
C ASN A 274 1.44 11.80 -20.18
N CYS A 275 0.66 11.21 -19.27
CA CYS A 275 0.40 9.77 -19.25
C CYS A 275 -0.31 9.30 -20.52
N ALA A 276 -1.41 9.95 -20.89
CA ALA A 276 -2.18 9.64 -22.09
C ALA A 276 -1.34 9.75 -23.37
N ARG A 277 -0.50 10.78 -23.46
CA ARG A 277 0.44 10.97 -24.56
C ARG A 277 1.47 9.84 -24.65
N ARG A 278 2.02 9.37 -23.52
CA ARG A 278 3.02 8.30 -23.48
C ARG A 278 2.43 6.92 -23.74
N LEU A 279 1.23 6.64 -23.22
CA LEU A 279 0.50 5.38 -23.46
C LEU A 279 -0.23 5.34 -24.82
N ALA A 280 -0.17 6.45 -25.57
CA ALA A 280 -0.86 6.65 -26.85
C ALA A 280 -2.37 6.30 -26.80
N ARG A 281 -3.04 6.59 -25.68
CA ARG A 281 -4.45 6.26 -25.45
C ARG A 281 -5.08 7.16 -24.38
N SER A 282 -6.41 7.16 -24.33
CA SER A 282 -7.15 7.86 -23.26
C SER A 282 -6.92 7.20 -21.91
N VAL A 283 -6.71 8.01 -20.87
CA VAL A 283 -6.47 7.57 -19.49
C VAL A 283 -7.66 7.99 -18.62
N PRO A 284 -8.30 7.07 -17.88
CA PRO A 284 -9.41 7.41 -17.00
C PRO A 284 -9.03 8.35 -15.86
N ASN A 285 -10.00 9.12 -15.36
CA ASN A 285 -9.77 10.08 -14.27
C ASN A 285 -9.42 9.43 -12.92
N TYR A 286 -9.77 8.16 -12.73
CA TYR A 286 -9.39 7.35 -11.56
C TYR A 286 -7.97 6.76 -11.65
N THR A 287 -7.21 7.09 -12.69
CA THR A 287 -5.83 6.63 -12.87
C THR A 287 -4.83 7.70 -12.41
N LEU A 288 -3.81 7.26 -11.68
CA LEU A 288 -2.61 8.03 -11.35
C LEU A 288 -1.41 7.40 -12.07
N CYS A 289 -0.55 8.20 -12.69
CA CYS A 289 0.58 7.69 -13.45
C CYS A 289 1.91 8.18 -12.90
N SER A 290 2.98 7.41 -13.13
CA SER A 290 4.34 7.75 -12.66
C SER A 290 5.44 7.33 -13.64
N THR A 291 6.59 8.00 -13.56
CA THR A 291 7.83 7.59 -14.26
C THR A 291 8.63 6.68 -13.33
N GLY A 292 8.40 5.38 -13.44
CA GLY A 292 8.91 4.38 -12.49
C GLY A 292 7.80 3.81 -11.62
N GLY A 293 7.90 2.53 -11.28
CA GLY A 293 6.91 1.84 -10.45
C GLY A 293 7.58 1.13 -9.29
N ILE A 294 6.79 0.66 -8.32
CA ILE A 294 7.32 -0.20 -7.26
C ILE A 294 7.47 -1.65 -7.79
N CYS A 295 8.25 -2.48 -7.11
CA CYS A 295 8.67 -3.79 -7.62
C CYS A 295 7.67 -4.91 -7.21
N TYR A 296 7.99 -6.18 -7.54
CA TYR A 296 7.03 -7.29 -7.39
C TYR A 296 6.78 -7.62 -5.92
N GLY A 297 5.54 -7.53 -5.44
CA GLY A 297 5.21 -7.73 -4.02
C GLY A 297 4.84 -6.43 -3.29
N ASP A 298 5.04 -5.27 -3.95
CA ASP A 298 4.48 -3.99 -3.51
C ASP A 298 3.05 -3.79 -4.01
N SER A 299 2.51 -4.74 -4.79
CA SER A 299 1.14 -4.72 -5.30
C SER A 299 0.14 -4.55 -4.16
N GLY A 300 -0.80 -3.61 -4.31
CA GLY A 300 -1.76 -3.26 -3.27
C GLY A 300 -1.21 -2.35 -2.17
N GLY A 301 0.10 -2.08 -2.15
CA GLY A 301 0.75 -1.12 -1.26
C GLY A 301 0.42 0.34 -1.58
N PRO A 302 0.72 1.28 -0.67
CA PRO A 302 0.31 2.66 -0.79
C PRO A 302 1.30 3.55 -1.56
N LEU A 303 0.74 4.54 -2.27
CA LEU A 303 1.43 5.77 -2.69
C LEU A 303 0.96 6.92 -1.82
N MET A 304 1.89 7.69 -1.25
CA MET A 304 1.57 8.61 -0.17
C MET A 304 2.30 9.94 -0.29
N TYR A 305 1.69 10.99 0.24
CA TYR A 305 2.28 12.33 0.35
C TYR A 305 2.00 12.91 1.73
N GLN A 306 2.73 13.96 2.10
CA GLN A 306 2.63 14.59 3.41
C GLN A 306 2.27 16.07 3.27
N ILE A 307 1.26 16.54 4.02
CA ILE A 307 0.92 17.96 4.18
C ILE A 307 1.05 18.29 5.66
N GLU A 308 1.88 19.28 6.02
CA GLU A 308 2.00 19.80 7.39
C GLU A 308 2.19 18.70 8.46
N GLY A 309 3.02 17.71 8.16
CA GLY A 309 3.31 16.60 9.08
C GLY A 309 2.27 15.46 9.07
N GLN A 310 1.21 15.55 8.27
CA GLN A 310 0.15 14.55 8.16
C GLN A 310 0.20 13.84 6.80
N TRP A 311 0.10 12.51 6.81
CA TRP A 311 0.25 11.66 5.64
C TRP A 311 -1.10 11.25 5.05
N PHE A 312 -1.19 11.34 3.72
CA PHE A 312 -2.38 11.07 2.95
C PHE A 312 -2.10 10.03 1.86
N LEU A 313 -3.10 9.20 1.58
CA LEU A 313 -3.05 8.14 0.58
C LEU A 313 -3.39 8.70 -0.82
N ALA A 314 -2.39 8.88 -1.68
CA ALA A 314 -2.60 9.30 -3.07
C ALA A 314 -3.15 8.17 -3.95
N GLY A 315 -2.64 6.95 -3.78
CA GLY A 315 -2.98 5.85 -4.67
C GLY A 315 -2.66 4.46 -4.11
N ILE A 316 -3.21 3.45 -4.78
CA ILE A 316 -2.88 2.04 -4.56
C ILE A 316 -2.03 1.56 -5.73
N ASN A 317 -0.90 0.93 -5.41
CA ASN A 317 0.04 0.37 -6.37
C ASN A 317 -0.61 -0.81 -7.10
N SER A 318 -0.67 -0.74 -8.43
CA SER A 318 -1.24 -1.78 -9.30
C SER A 318 -0.12 -2.57 -9.98
N ALA A 319 -0.48 -3.51 -10.87
CA ALA A 319 0.53 -4.25 -11.64
C ALA A 319 1.12 -3.40 -12.78
N ARG A 320 2.28 -3.80 -13.28
CA ARG A 320 3.03 -3.13 -14.35
C ARG A 320 3.39 -4.08 -15.50
N ARG A 321 3.73 -3.52 -16.68
CA ARG A 321 4.25 -4.28 -17.85
C ARG A 321 5.76 -4.53 -17.75
N ASP A 322 6.54 -3.47 -17.56
CA ASP A 322 8.02 -3.46 -17.62
C ASP A 322 8.66 -3.25 -16.25
N GLY A 323 9.99 -3.42 -16.14
CA GLY A 323 10.81 -3.29 -14.91
C GLY A 323 10.53 -2.06 -14.02
N CYS A 324 10.77 -2.17 -12.71
CA CYS A 324 10.36 -1.13 -11.74
C CYS A 324 11.24 0.14 -11.74
N TYR A 325 12.51 0.04 -12.13
CA TYR A 325 13.44 1.17 -12.10
C TYR A 325 13.38 2.05 -13.34
N ASN A 326 13.32 1.44 -14.52
CA ASN A 326 13.35 2.14 -15.81
C ASN A 326 12.27 1.59 -16.75
N PRO A 327 10.97 1.72 -16.41
CA PRO A 327 9.92 1.25 -17.29
C PRO A 327 9.86 2.13 -18.55
N VAL A 328 9.62 1.50 -19.70
CA VAL A 328 9.46 2.21 -20.97
C VAL A 328 8.12 2.96 -20.97
N GLU A 329 7.09 2.31 -20.44
CA GLU A 329 5.77 2.90 -20.25
C GLU A 329 5.57 3.48 -18.83
N PRO A 330 4.75 4.52 -18.65
CA PRO A 330 4.34 4.97 -17.33
C PRO A 330 3.71 3.85 -16.50
N THR A 331 4.01 3.80 -15.21
CA THR A 331 3.31 2.90 -14.27
C THR A 331 1.96 3.49 -13.90
N ILE A 332 0.92 2.64 -13.93
CA ILE A 332 -0.47 2.96 -13.63
C ILE A 332 -0.78 2.57 -12.19
N HIS A 333 -1.46 3.45 -11.48
CA HIS A 333 -1.92 3.26 -10.10
C HIS A 333 -3.39 3.67 -9.98
N VAL A 334 -4.08 3.13 -8.99
CA VAL A 334 -5.45 3.56 -8.70
C VAL A 334 -5.42 4.86 -7.89
N LYS A 335 -6.06 5.92 -8.37
CA LYS A 335 -6.19 7.20 -7.67
C LYS A 335 -7.24 7.11 -6.57
N VAL A 336 -6.80 7.13 -5.31
CA VAL A 336 -7.69 6.88 -4.16
C VAL A 336 -8.75 7.96 -3.98
N SER A 337 -8.40 9.24 -4.22
CA SER A 337 -9.35 10.35 -4.08
C SER A 337 -10.61 10.19 -4.93
N HIS A 338 -10.54 9.48 -6.06
CA HIS A 338 -11.71 9.21 -6.91
C HIS A 338 -12.76 8.29 -6.25
N PHE A 339 -12.33 7.46 -5.30
CA PHE A 339 -13.14 6.40 -4.70
C PHE A 339 -13.59 6.69 -3.26
N VAL A 340 -13.17 7.81 -2.67
CA VAL A 340 -13.45 8.12 -1.26
C VAL A 340 -14.95 8.14 -0.99
N ASP A 341 -15.72 9.02 -1.65
CA ASP A 341 -17.16 9.13 -1.40
C ASP A 341 -17.96 8.10 -2.19
N SER A 342 -17.50 7.76 -3.38
CA SER A 342 -18.24 6.92 -4.32
C SER A 342 -18.24 5.44 -3.93
N PHE A 343 -17.20 4.99 -3.20
CA PHE A 343 -16.96 3.59 -2.87
C PHE A 343 -16.55 3.37 -1.41
N ILE A 344 -15.43 3.93 -0.96
CA ILE A 344 -14.79 3.62 0.33
C ILE A 344 -15.73 3.95 1.50
N LEU A 345 -16.17 5.21 1.60
CA LEU A 345 -17.04 5.64 2.68
C LEU A 345 -18.43 5.00 2.61
N LYS A 346 -18.93 4.65 1.42
CA LYS A 346 -20.20 3.92 1.28
C LYS A 346 -20.11 2.50 1.84
N PHE A 347 -19.00 1.81 1.56
CA PHE A 347 -18.78 0.46 2.10
C PHE A 347 -18.68 0.48 3.62
N ILE A 348 -17.90 1.42 4.18
CA ILE A 348 -17.75 1.59 5.63
C ILE A 348 -19.12 1.85 6.28
N LYS A 349 -19.87 2.84 5.78
CA LYS A 349 -21.21 3.20 6.29
C LYS A 349 -22.21 2.05 6.22
N HIS A 350 -22.13 1.23 5.17
CA HIS A 350 -22.99 0.06 5.01
C HIS A 350 -22.79 -0.94 6.15
N HIS A 351 -21.54 -1.21 6.54
CA HIS A 351 -21.23 -2.14 7.62
C HIS A 351 -21.43 -1.56 9.03
N GLU A 352 -21.43 -0.23 9.19
CA GLU A 352 -21.67 0.45 10.46
C GLU A 352 -23.16 0.62 10.83
N GLY A 353 -24.08 0.05 10.04
CA GLY A 353 -25.51 0.00 10.40
C GLY A 353 -26.34 1.22 9.97
N SER A 354 -25.79 2.09 9.12
CA SER A 354 -26.55 3.21 8.53
C SER A 354 -27.38 2.70 7.34
N GLN A 355 -28.63 2.31 7.58
CA GLN A 355 -29.58 2.02 6.50
C GLN A 355 -29.94 3.29 5.72
N GLU A 356 -29.41 3.42 4.50
CA GLU A 356 -30.12 3.95 3.33
C GLU A 356 -29.36 3.51 2.06
N GLY A 357 -29.68 2.31 1.57
CA GLY A 357 -29.10 1.72 0.35
C GLY A 357 -28.42 0.38 0.62
N GLY A 358 -29.01 -0.72 0.13
CA GLY A 358 -28.35 -2.03 0.19
C GLY A 358 -27.01 -2.02 -0.57
N THR A 359 -26.15 -3.00 -0.31
CA THR A 359 -24.92 -3.28 -1.08
C THR A 359 -25.17 -3.64 -2.56
N ASN A 360 -26.43 -3.64 -2.99
CA ASN A 360 -26.85 -3.92 -4.36
C ASN A 360 -26.11 -2.99 -5.34
N GLY A 361 -25.03 -3.53 -5.93
CA GLY A 361 -24.23 -2.86 -6.95
C GLY A 361 -23.00 -2.10 -6.44
N LEU A 362 -22.64 -2.16 -5.15
CA LEU A 362 -21.38 -1.57 -4.67
C LEU A 362 -20.19 -2.48 -4.94
N CYS A 363 -20.31 -3.75 -4.53
CA CYS A 363 -19.27 -4.76 -4.71
C CYS A 363 -19.58 -5.63 -5.94
N ALA A 364 -18.55 -5.90 -6.73
CA ALA A 364 -18.60 -6.82 -7.86
C ALA A 364 -18.86 -8.25 -7.38
N LYS A 365 -19.63 -9.02 -8.16
CA LYS A 365 -19.74 -10.46 -7.96
C LYS A 365 -18.42 -11.13 -8.31
N ASP A 366 -18.10 -12.24 -7.65
CA ASP A 366 -16.86 -12.99 -7.88
C ASP A 366 -16.66 -13.38 -9.34
N GLU A 367 -17.72 -13.79 -10.04
CA GLU A 367 -17.62 -14.14 -11.47
C GLU A 367 -17.11 -12.98 -12.33
N HIS A 368 -17.65 -11.77 -12.10
CA HIS A 368 -17.22 -10.56 -12.82
C HIS A 368 -15.81 -10.14 -12.41
N ARG A 369 -15.50 -10.20 -11.12
CA ARG A 369 -14.15 -9.91 -10.60
C ARG A 369 -13.11 -10.84 -11.23
N LYS A 370 -13.31 -12.15 -11.15
CA LYS A 370 -12.39 -13.17 -11.69
C LYS A 370 -12.18 -12.99 -13.19
N LYS A 371 -13.25 -12.66 -13.93
CA LYS A 371 -13.16 -12.32 -15.36
C LYS A 371 -12.25 -11.12 -15.58
N CYS A 372 -12.48 -10.02 -14.85
CA CYS A 372 -11.69 -8.80 -15.00
C CYS A 372 -10.22 -8.98 -14.64
N VAL A 373 -9.91 -9.70 -13.56
CA VAL A 373 -8.52 -10.00 -13.19
C VAL A 373 -7.82 -10.82 -14.28
N ARG A 374 -8.49 -11.81 -14.89
CA ARG A 374 -7.91 -12.58 -16.00
C ARG A 374 -7.67 -11.73 -17.25
N GLU A 375 -8.61 -10.86 -17.61
CA GLU A 375 -8.44 -9.93 -18.72
C GLU A 375 -7.29 -8.94 -18.49
N PHE A 376 -7.14 -8.48 -17.23
CA PHE A 376 -6.04 -7.62 -16.80
C PHE A 376 -4.70 -8.33 -16.98
N PHE A 377 -4.45 -9.48 -16.36
CA PHE A 377 -3.17 -10.18 -16.53
C PHE A 377 -2.88 -10.58 -17.99
N SER A 378 -3.90 -11.00 -18.73
CA SER A 378 -3.79 -11.35 -20.14
C SER A 378 -3.35 -10.16 -21.00
N SER A 379 -3.84 -8.93 -20.74
CA SER A 379 -3.41 -7.75 -21.51
C SER A 379 -1.93 -7.44 -21.31
N TYR A 380 -1.33 -7.88 -20.20
CA TYR A 380 0.08 -7.71 -19.85
C TYR A 380 0.95 -8.90 -20.30
N ASN A 381 0.39 -9.90 -21.00
CA ASN A 381 1.05 -11.18 -21.34
C ASN A 381 1.62 -11.91 -20.10
N ARG A 382 0.91 -11.83 -18.97
CA ARG A 382 1.32 -12.48 -17.71
C ARG A 382 0.34 -13.56 -17.30
N SER A 383 0.84 -14.55 -16.59
CA SER A 383 0.00 -15.51 -15.87
C SER A 383 -0.63 -14.83 -14.66
N ILE A 384 -1.81 -15.29 -14.26
CA ILE A 384 -2.47 -14.84 -13.02
C ILE A 384 -1.69 -15.22 -11.75
N ASN A 385 -0.72 -16.13 -11.89
CA ASN A 385 0.14 -16.57 -10.82
C ASN A 385 1.43 -15.75 -10.71
N ASP A 386 1.76 -14.96 -11.74
CA ASP A 386 2.88 -14.01 -11.75
C ASP A 386 2.53 -12.76 -10.94
#